data_AF-A0A6B1HCX7-F1
#
_entry.id   AF-A0A6B1HCX7-F1
#
_cell.length_a   1.000
_cell.length_b   1.000
_cell.length_c   1.000
_cell.angle_alpha   90.00
_cell.angle_beta   90.00
_cell.angle_gamma   90.00
#
_symmetry.space_group_name_H-M   'P 1'
#
loop_
_entity.id
_entity.type
_entity.pdbx_description
1 polymer ?
#
loop_
_entity_poly.entity_id
_entity_poly.type
_entity_poly.pdbx_seq_one_letter_code
_entity_poly.pdbx_strand_id
1 'polypeptide(L)'
;MNESYDWLGTSPGDVAASLLDFTRSSDLLSKDRALVERYAQKWIGVCSGEVKAAEDDLDSLLEALDRNGVPRGNTVVRFIEREQRTLIL
;
A
#
# COMPACT_ATOMS: atom_id res chain seq x y z
N MET A 1 -31.30 -16.27 0.66
CA MET A 1 -30.58 -17.18 1.57
C MET A 1 -29.31 -16.43 1.93
N ASN A 2 -29.33 -15.69 3.04
CA ASN A 2 -28.20 -14.86 3.49
C ASN A 2 -27.46 -15.62 4.58
N GLU A 3 -26.30 -16.18 4.27
CA GLU A 3 -25.38 -16.70 5.27
C GLU A 3 -24.59 -15.52 5.84
N SER A 4 -24.89 -15.18 7.10
CA SER A 4 -24.19 -14.16 7.87
C SER A 4 -22.88 -14.73 8.41
N TYR A 5 -21.75 -14.26 7.87
CA TYR A 5 -20.41 -14.57 8.38
C TYR A 5 -20.10 -13.70 9.62
N ASP A 6 -20.78 -13.99 10.72
CA ASP A 6 -20.78 -13.19 11.96
C ASP A 6 -19.47 -13.29 12.78
N TRP A 7 -18.53 -14.16 12.40
CA TRP A 7 -17.29 -14.39 13.14
C TRP A 7 -16.13 -13.46 12.75
N LEU A 8 -16.25 -12.68 11.67
CA LEU A 8 -15.23 -11.71 11.24
C LEU A 8 -15.52 -10.28 11.72
N GLY A 9 -16.71 -10.00 12.27
CA GLY A 9 -17.11 -8.63 12.64
C GLY A 9 -17.06 -7.62 11.47
N THR A 10 -16.96 -8.10 10.24
CA THR A 10 -16.84 -7.30 9.01
C THR A 10 -17.83 -7.83 7.98
N SER A 11 -18.53 -6.91 7.31
CA SER A 11 -19.50 -7.30 6.30
C SER A 11 -18.80 -7.81 5.03
N PRO A 12 -19.47 -8.62 4.20
CA PRO A 12 -18.93 -8.99 2.88
C PRO A 12 -18.54 -7.79 2.01
N GLY A 13 -19.22 -6.65 2.19
CA GLY A 13 -18.88 -5.40 1.51
C GLY A 13 -17.54 -4.82 1.96
N ASP A 14 -17.24 -4.90 3.26
CA ASP A 14 -15.96 -4.42 3.82
C ASP A 14 -14.78 -5.26 3.32
N VAL A 15 -14.97 -6.59 3.25
CA VAL A 15 -13.96 -7.50 2.68
C VAL A 15 -13.73 -7.20 1.20
N ALA A 16 -14.80 -7.00 0.42
CA ALA A 16 -14.69 -6.66 -0.99
C ALA A 16 -13.97 -5.32 -1.21
N ALA A 17 -14.25 -4.32 -0.39
CA ALA A 17 -13.57 -3.02 -0.44
C ALA A 17 -12.07 -3.16 -0.12
N SER A 18 -11.72 -3.92 0.93
CA SER A 18 -10.33 -4.18 1.30
C SER A 18 -9.55 -4.91 0.20
N LEU A 19 -10.18 -5.89 -0.47
CA LEU A 19 -9.55 -6.62 -1.57
C LEU A 19 -9.31 -5.72 -2.78
N LEU A 20 -10.26 -4.86 -3.13
CA LEU A 20 -10.09 -3.89 -4.22
C LEU A 20 -8.95 -2.92 -3.95
N ASP A 21 -8.84 -2.41 -2.73
CA ASP A 21 -7.75 -1.50 -2.35
C ASP A 21 -6.38 -2.19 -2.36
N PHE A 22 -6.33 -3.47 -1.97
CA PHE A 22 -5.13 -4.29 -2.13
C PHE A 22 -4.77 -4.46 -3.61
N THR A 23 -5.71 -4.86 -4.46
CA THR A 23 -5.47 -5.02 -5.91
C THR A 23 -4.91 -3.75 -6.54
N ARG A 24 -5.49 -2.58 -6.24
CA ARG A 24 -5.02 -1.29 -6.75
C ARG A 24 -3.59 -0.97 -6.31
N SER A 25 -3.27 -1.26 -5.05
CA SER A 25 -1.94 -1.02 -4.50
C SER A 25 -0.90 -1.94 -5.14
N SER A 26 -1.25 -3.22 -5.33
CA SER A 26 -0.42 -4.19 -6.04
C SER A 26 -0.20 -3.82 -7.51
N ASP A 27 -1.22 -3.31 -8.20
CA ASP A 27 -1.12 -2.84 -9.59
C ASP A 27 -0.17 -1.64 -9.75
N LEU A 28 -0.12 -0.74 -8.75
CA LEU A 28 0.85 0.36 -8.75
C LEU A 28 2.27 -0.18 -8.50
N LEU A 29 2.40 -1.10 -7.55
CA LEU A 29 3.70 -1.67 -7.18
C LEU A 29 4.30 -2.56 -8.28
N SER A 30 3.48 -3.19 -9.13
CA SER A 30 3.96 -3.96 -10.28
C SER A 30 4.56 -3.08 -11.39
N LYS A 31 4.28 -1.76 -11.38
CA LYS A 31 4.84 -0.78 -12.33
C LYS A 31 6.22 -0.28 -11.89
N ASP A 32 7.13 -1.22 -11.66
CA ASP A 32 8.45 -0.97 -11.05
C ASP A 32 9.22 0.15 -11.74
N ARG A 33 9.23 0.21 -13.07
CA ARG A 33 9.99 1.25 -13.80
C ARG A 33 9.59 2.67 -13.44
N ALA A 34 8.29 2.96 -13.37
CA ALA A 34 7.80 4.31 -13.07
C ALA A 34 8.09 4.71 -11.61
N LEU A 35 8.07 3.74 -10.69
CA LEU A 35 8.41 3.97 -9.29
C LEU A 35 9.91 4.21 -9.10
N VAL A 36 10.76 3.42 -9.77
CA VAL A 36 12.22 3.63 -9.74
C VAL A 36 12.58 5.00 -10.32
N GLU A 37 11.99 5.41 -11.44
CA GLU A 37 12.26 6.71 -12.05
C GLU A 37 11.90 7.89 -11.12
N ARG A 38 10.88 7.74 -10.27
CA ARG A 38 10.36 8.84 -9.44
C ARG A 38 10.79 8.80 -7.98
N TYR A 39 11.05 7.61 -7.44
CA TYR A 39 11.27 7.37 -6.00
C TYR A 39 12.47 6.45 -5.74
N ALA A 40 13.45 6.37 -6.65
CA ALA A 40 14.67 5.61 -6.41
C ALA A 40 15.31 5.94 -5.05
N GLN A 41 15.67 4.88 -4.32
CA GLN A 41 16.28 4.91 -2.99
C GLN A 41 15.40 5.53 -1.89
N LYS A 42 14.08 5.47 -2.06
CA LYS A 42 13.12 5.94 -1.06
C LYS A 42 12.22 4.82 -0.54
N TRP A 43 11.80 4.97 0.70
CA TRP A 43 10.63 4.29 1.25
C TRP A 43 9.37 4.99 0.76
N ILE A 44 8.43 4.22 0.21
CA ILE A 44 7.11 4.72 -0.21
C ILE A 44 6.01 4.04 0.60
N GLY A 45 4.98 4.80 0.93
CA GLY A 45 3.72 4.32 1.49
C GLY A 45 2.62 4.41 0.44
N VAL A 46 2.02 3.28 0.09
CA VAL A 46 0.94 3.17 -0.90
C VAL A 46 -0.37 2.82 -0.19
N CYS A 47 -1.39 3.63 -0.40
CA CYS A 47 -2.75 3.39 0.12
C CYS A 47 -3.76 3.65 -0.99
N SER A 48 -4.71 2.72 -1.16
CA SER A 48 -5.78 2.78 -2.16
C SER A 48 -5.26 3.05 -3.58
N GLY A 49 -4.10 2.47 -3.94
CA GLY A 49 -3.50 2.59 -5.28
C GLY A 49 -2.71 3.87 -5.54
N GLU A 50 -2.38 4.66 -4.51
CA GLU A 50 -1.60 5.90 -4.65
C GLU A 50 -0.46 5.99 -3.65
N VAL A 51 0.66 6.59 -4.05
CA VAL A 51 1.75 6.93 -3.12
C VAL A 51 1.32 8.13 -2.27
N LYS A 52 1.17 7.90 -0.96
CA LYS A 52 0.74 8.94 0.00
C LYS A 52 1.91 9.62 0.71
N ALA A 53 3.06 8.95 0.80
CA ALA A 53 4.29 9.51 1.34
C ALA A 53 5.50 8.82 0.72
N ALA A 54 6.63 9.53 0.64
CA ALA A 54 7.90 9.01 0.15
C ALA A 54 9.06 9.70 0.87
N GLU A 55 9.82 8.94 1.64
CA GLU A 55 10.89 9.45 2.51
C GLU A 55 12.16 8.59 2.38
N ASP A 56 13.30 9.12 2.84
CA ASP A 56 14.60 8.45 2.68
C ASP A 56 14.79 7.31 3.70
N ASP A 57 14.07 7.35 4.82
CA ASP A 57 14.08 6.32 5.86
C ASP A 57 12.65 5.93 6.28
N LEU A 58 12.55 4.76 6.93
CA LEU A 58 11.27 4.17 7.28
C LEU A 58 10.55 4.95 8.40
N ASP A 59 11.29 5.46 9.38
CA ASP A 59 10.68 6.18 10.52
C ASP A 59 10.07 7.50 10.05
N SER A 60 10.81 8.26 9.23
CA SER A 60 10.31 9.46 8.56
C SER A 60 9.09 9.17 7.69
N LEU A 61 9.07 8.03 6.98
CA LEU A 61 7.89 7.63 6.21
C LEU A 61 6.68 7.42 7.13
N LEU A 62 6.86 6.68 8.23
CA LEU A 62 5.79 6.38 9.18
C LEU A 62 5.25 7.65 9.87
N GLU A 63 6.12 8.62 10.16
CA GLU A 63 5.72 9.93 10.66
C GLU A 63 4.98 10.76 9.60
N ALA A 64 5.42 10.71 8.34
CA ALA A 64 4.73 11.38 7.23
C ALA A 64 3.33 10.81 6.99
N LEU A 65 3.17 9.48 7.08
CA LEU A 65 1.86 8.83 6.98
C LEU A 65 0.92 9.25 8.11
N ASP A 66 1.40 9.30 9.35
CA ASP A 66 0.61 9.76 10.50
C ASP A 66 0.19 11.22 10.35
N ARG A 67 1.12 12.10 9.95
CA ARG A 67 0.82 13.52 9.70
C ARG A 67 -0.22 13.71 8.60
N ASN A 68 -0.21 12.84 7.59
CA ASN A 68 -1.17 12.87 6.48
C ASN A 68 -2.50 12.16 6.80
N GLY A 69 -2.67 11.65 8.03
CA GLY A 69 -3.89 10.94 8.44
C GLY A 69 -4.09 9.62 7.70
N VAL A 70 -3.02 9.02 7.17
CA VAL A 70 -3.07 7.77 6.42
C VAL A 70 -2.96 6.59 7.39
N PRO A 71 -3.99 5.74 7.50
CA PRO A 71 -3.97 4.63 8.43
C PRO A 71 -2.92 3.58 8.03
N ARG A 72 -1.94 3.35 8.92
CA ARG A 72 -0.84 2.39 8.71
C ARG A 72 -1.35 0.98 8.40
N GLY A 73 -2.43 0.55 9.06
CA GLY A 73 -3.01 -0.79 8.87
C GLY A 73 -3.51 -1.08 7.45
N ASN A 74 -3.75 -0.03 6.65
CA ASN A 74 -4.21 -0.15 5.26
C ASN A 74 -3.16 0.35 4.26
N THR A 75 -1.92 0.54 4.70
CA THR A 75 -0.84 1.07 3.86
C THR A 75 0.19 -0.02 3.57
N VAL A 76 0.48 -0.23 2.29
CA VAL A 76 1.60 -1.07 1.86
C VAL A 76 2.86 -0.22 1.83
N VAL A 77 3.90 -0.66 2.54
CA VAL A 77 5.19 0.03 2.60
C VAL A 77 6.21 -0.74 1.77
N ARG A 78 6.97 -0.04 0.92
CA ARG A 78 8.03 -0.65 0.10
C ARG A 78 9.23 0.30 -0.03
N PHE A 79 10.43 -0.25 0.07
CA PHE A 79 11.64 0.46 -0.35
C PHE A 79 11.88 0.27 -1.85
N ILE A 80 12.11 1.36 -2.57
CA ILE A 80 12.35 1.35 -4.01
C ILE A 80 13.85 1.33 -4.27
N GLU A 81 14.37 0.14 -4.55
CA GLU A 81 15.76 -0.04 -4.98
C GLU A 81 15.99 0.57 -6.36
N ARG A 82 17.20 1.06 -6.62
CA ARG A 82 17.57 1.62 -7.93
C ARG A 82 17.64 0.55 -9.03
N GLU A 83 17.89 -0.70 -8.63
CA GLU A 83 17.93 -1.86 -9.51
C GLU A 83 16.62 -2.64 -9.37
N GLN A 84 16.04 -3.02 -10.50
CA GLN A 84 14.78 -3.77 -10.50
C GLN A 84 15.00 -5.18 -9.95
N ARG A 85 14.37 -5.49 -8.82
CA ARG A 85 14.17 -6.86 -8.36
C ARG A 85 12.71 -7.25 -8.63
N THR A 86 12.51 -8.42 -9.24
CA THR A 86 11.17 -8.98 -9.43
C THR A 86 10.47 -9.10 -8.08
N LEU A 87 9.40 -8.34 -7.91
CA LEU A 87 8.50 -8.48 -6.77
C LEU A 87 7.58 -9.68 -6.99
N ILE A 88 7.54 -10.59 -6.02
CA ILE A 88 6.52 -11.65 -5.95
C ILE A 88 5.56 -11.24 -4.83
N LEU A 89 4.31 -10.88 -5.20
CA LEU A 89 3.22 -10.55 -4.30
C LEU A 89 2.24 -11.72 -4.20
#